data_AF-A0A7J8PVJ4-F1
#
_entry.id   AF-A0A7J8PVJ4-F1
#
_cell.length_a   1.000
_cell.length_b   1.000
_cell.length_c   1.000
_cell.angle_alpha   90.00
_cell.angle_beta   90.00
_cell.angle_gamma   90.00
#
_symmetry.space_group_name_H-M   'P 1'
#
loop_
_entity.id
_entity.type
_entity.pdbx_description
1 polymer ?
#
loop_
_entity_poly.entity_id
_entity_poly.type
_entity_poly.pdbx_seq_one_letter_code
_entity_poly.pdbx_strand_id
1 'polypeptide(L)'
;MEYVLSNAAVARSFTEYLCSAFGISDPNSWRVEVPGLLQGYNKLDFSAVALVLILTFCLCHSTKESSILNLIMTAFHIVFFGFIIIMGFCNGSVENLVKPTGLTPNGIRGVLDGAAIVYFSYIGYDSVSTLAEEIQNPPIAEKASYSMAFQRIGWKWAGNIVGAGASLGIVASLLVAMLGQARYLCVIGRARLVPSWLSKVHPSTGTPLNATLF
;
A
#
# COMPACT_ATOMS: atom_id res chain seq x y z
N MET A 1 -8.97 13.17 8.14
CA MET A 1 -7.74 12.78 8.85
C MET A 1 -7.45 11.29 8.65
N GLU A 2 -8.43 10.40 8.84
CA GLU A 2 -8.24 8.94 8.66
C GLU A 2 -7.65 8.56 7.28
N TYR A 3 -8.16 9.13 6.18
CA TYR A 3 -7.61 8.89 4.83
C TYR A 3 -6.13 9.29 4.65
N VAL A 4 -5.68 10.36 5.32
CA VAL A 4 -4.28 10.82 5.24
C VAL A 4 -3.37 9.83 5.96
N LEU A 5 -3.80 9.36 7.14
CA LEU A 5 -3.06 8.37 7.93
C LEU A 5 -2.98 7.02 7.20
N SER A 6 -4.10 6.58 6.62
CA SER A 6 -4.13 5.42 5.73
C SER A 6 -3.14 5.54 4.57
N ASN A 7 -3.20 6.63 3.81
CA ASN A 7 -2.32 6.85 2.66
C ASN A 7 -0.84 6.89 3.08
N ALA A 8 -0.52 7.45 4.24
CA ALA A 8 0.83 7.44 4.79
C ALA A 8 1.29 6.01 5.15
N ALA A 9 0.42 5.19 5.73
CA ALA A 9 0.72 3.80 6.04
C ALA A 9 0.92 2.94 4.78
N VAL A 10 0.05 3.12 3.77
CA VAL A 10 0.20 2.46 2.45
C VAL A 10 1.53 2.88 1.80
N ALA A 11 1.84 4.18 1.81
CA ALA A 11 3.11 4.70 1.29
C ALA A 11 4.33 4.15 2.03
N ARG A 12 4.24 3.90 3.34
CA ARG A 12 5.33 3.27 4.11
C ARG A 12 5.60 1.82 3.67
N SER A 13 4.56 1.10 3.25
CA SER A 13 4.68 -0.27 2.73
C SER A 13 5.42 -0.31 1.38
N PHE A 14 5.35 0.77 0.59
CA PHE A 14 6.02 0.88 -0.71
C PHE A 14 7.52 0.61 -0.61
N THR A 15 8.19 1.18 0.40
CA THR A 15 9.64 1.07 0.60
C THR A 15 10.09 -0.38 0.77
N GLU A 16 9.29 -1.20 1.45
CA GLU A 16 9.61 -2.61 1.68
C GLU A 16 9.51 -3.42 0.38
N TYR A 17 8.46 -3.19 -0.41
CA TYR A 17 8.30 -3.84 -1.71
C TYR A 17 9.29 -3.33 -2.76
N LEU A 18 9.65 -2.05 -2.69
CA LEU A 18 10.64 -1.45 -3.57
C LEU A 18 12.04 -2.00 -3.29
N CYS A 19 12.44 -2.12 -2.02
CA CYS A 19 13.68 -2.80 -1.64
C CYS A 19 13.72 -4.23 -2.22
N SER A 20 12.62 -4.97 -2.11
CA SER A 20 12.51 -6.30 -2.69
C SER A 20 12.59 -6.30 -4.21
N ALA A 21 12.04 -5.30 -4.90
CA ALA A 21 12.13 -5.17 -6.35
C ALA A 21 13.58 -5.01 -6.84
N PHE A 22 14.39 -4.28 -6.06
CA PHE A 22 15.83 -4.11 -6.31
C PHE A 22 16.69 -5.26 -5.78
N GLY A 23 16.09 -6.32 -5.23
CA GLY A 23 16.82 -7.47 -4.69
C GLY A 23 17.50 -7.22 -3.35
N ILE A 24 17.12 -6.16 -2.63
CA ILE A 24 17.61 -5.83 -1.30
C ILE A 24 16.76 -6.58 -0.29
N SER A 25 17.40 -7.45 0.51
CA SER A 25 16.70 -8.34 1.45
C SER A 25 16.37 -7.68 2.81
N ASP A 26 16.98 -6.55 3.13
CA ASP A 26 16.64 -5.79 4.34
C ASP A 26 15.64 -4.67 4.00
N PRO A 27 14.37 -4.78 4.47
CA PRO A 27 13.31 -3.80 4.21
C PRO A 27 13.57 -2.43 4.86
N ASN A 28 14.53 -2.32 5.78
CA ASN A 28 14.90 -1.05 6.41
C ASN A 28 16.11 -0.38 5.76
N SER A 29 16.68 -0.95 4.69
CA SER A 29 17.90 -0.41 4.06
C SER A 29 17.77 1.04 3.60
N TRP A 30 16.56 1.45 3.20
CA TRP A 30 16.27 2.80 2.71
C TRP A 30 15.61 3.69 3.76
N ARG A 31 15.46 3.18 4.98
CA ARG A 31 14.97 3.95 6.13
C ARG A 31 16.16 4.49 6.90
N VAL A 32 16.15 5.78 7.19
CA VAL A 32 17.24 6.43 7.90
C VAL A 32 16.89 6.48 9.38
N GLU A 33 17.80 5.98 10.21
CA GLU A 33 17.70 6.07 11.66
C GLU A 33 18.17 7.44 12.13
N VAL A 34 17.28 8.24 12.71
CA VAL A 34 17.63 9.55 13.28
C VAL A 34 17.89 9.39 14.79
N PRO A 35 19.12 9.63 15.25
CA PRO A 35 19.42 9.61 16.68
C PRO A 35 18.74 10.82 17.35
N GLY A 36 17.82 10.57 18.29
CA GLY A 36 17.07 11.61 19.00
C GLY A 36 15.56 11.33 19.12
N LEU A 37 15.03 10.36 18.37
CA LEU A 37 13.65 9.89 18.47
C LEU A 37 13.54 8.60 19.30
N LEU A 38 12.36 8.32 19.86
CA LEU A 38 12.10 7.07 20.58
C LEU A 38 12.48 5.85 19.73
N GLN A 39 13.09 4.83 20.35
CA GLN A 39 13.35 3.53 19.70
C GLN A 39 12.03 2.97 19.16
N GLY A 40 12.00 2.69 17.85
CA GLY A 40 10.80 2.26 17.12
C GLY A 40 10.19 3.34 16.22
N TYR A 41 10.32 4.62 16.58
CA TYR A 41 9.89 5.78 15.76
C TYR A 41 11.05 6.48 15.05
N ASN A 42 12.29 6.05 15.32
CA ASN A 42 13.50 6.65 14.76
C ASN A 42 13.77 6.29 13.29
N LYS A 43 12.98 5.41 12.67
CA LYS A 43 13.13 4.97 11.27
C LYS A 43 12.27 5.81 10.32
N LEU A 44 12.84 6.91 9.85
CA LEU A 44 12.20 7.78 8.85
C LEU A 44 12.28 7.16 7.45
N ASP A 45 11.14 7.21 6.75
CA ASP A 45 10.96 6.59 5.44
C ASP A 45 10.94 7.66 4.34
N PHE A 46 12.13 8.03 3.85
CA PHE A 46 12.27 9.08 2.86
C PHE A 46 11.70 8.70 1.48
N SER A 47 11.75 7.42 1.11
CA SER A 47 11.17 6.95 -0.15
C SER A 47 9.64 7.03 -0.15
N ALA A 48 8.99 6.75 0.99
CA ALA A 48 7.55 6.93 1.13
C ALA A 48 7.15 8.42 0.99
N VAL A 49 7.88 9.33 1.63
CA VAL A 49 7.64 10.78 1.52
C VAL A 49 7.86 11.27 0.09
N ALA A 50 8.95 10.85 -0.55
CA ALA A 50 9.23 11.20 -1.94
C ALA A 50 8.13 10.69 -2.87
N LEU A 51 7.64 9.46 -2.68
CA LEU A 51 6.53 8.91 -3.45
C LEU A 51 5.27 9.77 -3.32
N VAL A 52 4.86 10.09 -2.08
CA VAL A 52 3.66 10.91 -1.85
C VAL A 52 3.80 12.28 -2.51
N LEU A 53 4.97 12.94 -2.39
CA LEU A 53 5.22 14.23 -3.04
C LEU A 53 5.15 14.15 -4.58
N ILE A 54 5.72 13.10 -5.17
CA ILE A 54 5.67 12.86 -6.62
C ILE A 54 4.22 12.66 -7.07
N LEU A 55 3.45 11.85 -6.33
CA LEU A 55 2.04 11.60 -6.62
C LEU A 55 1.21 12.89 -6.48
N THR A 56 1.41 13.65 -5.41
CA THR A 56 0.76 14.95 -5.21
C THR A 56 1.06 15.90 -6.37
N PHE A 57 2.33 16.01 -6.79
CA PHE A 57 2.71 16.86 -7.92
C PHE A 57 2.05 16.41 -9.23
N CYS A 58 2.04 15.10 -9.50
CA CYS A 58 1.36 14.51 -10.66
C CYS A 58 -0.14 14.85 -10.68
N LEU A 59 -0.80 14.71 -9.52
CA LEU A 59 -2.23 15.01 -9.35
C LEU A 59 -2.55 16.50 -9.51
N CYS A 60 -1.67 17.37 -9.01
CA CYS A 60 -1.80 18.81 -9.15
C CYS A 60 -1.65 19.27 -10.61
N HIS A 61 -0.81 18.61 -11.40
CA HIS A 61 -0.61 18.98 -12.80
C HIS A 61 -1.86 18.72 -13.66
N SER A 62 -2.43 17.51 -13.58
CA SER A 62 -3.64 17.18 -14.34
C SER A 62 -4.36 15.95 -13.78
N THR A 63 -5.60 16.15 -13.35
CA THR A 63 -6.49 15.06 -12.92
C THR A 63 -6.87 14.13 -14.07
N LYS A 64 -6.94 14.65 -15.29
CA LYS A 64 -7.29 13.87 -16.49
C LYS A 64 -6.16 12.89 -16.83
N GLU A 65 -4.92 13.35 -16.83
CA GLU A 65 -3.75 12.50 -17.10
C GLU A 65 -3.54 11.48 -15.98
N SER A 66 -3.68 11.91 -14.72
CA SER A 66 -3.61 11.01 -13.56
C SER A 66 -4.66 9.88 -13.66
N SER A 67 -5.87 10.18 -14.15
CA SER A 67 -6.92 9.18 -14.33
C SER A 67 -6.59 8.16 -15.43
N ILE A 68 -5.90 8.59 -16.50
CA ILE A 68 -5.43 7.69 -17.57
C ILE A 68 -4.30 6.80 -17.07
N LEU A 69 -3.31 7.37 -16.36
CA LEU A 69 -2.25 6.60 -15.71
C LEU A 69 -2.83 5.56 -14.76
N ASN A 70 -3.84 5.94 -13.98
CA ASN A 70 -4.54 5.01 -13.11
C ASN A 70 -5.19 3.85 -13.87
N LEU A 71 -5.85 4.15 -14.99
CA LEU A 71 -6.51 3.13 -15.81
C LEU A 71 -5.49 2.16 -16.42
N ILE A 72 -4.37 2.67 -16.93
CA ILE A 72 -3.27 1.84 -17.47
C ILE A 72 -2.70 0.94 -16.37
N MET A 73 -2.40 1.50 -15.20
CA MET A 73 -1.90 0.73 -14.06
C MET A 73 -2.91 -0.33 -13.63
N THR A 74 -4.20 0.01 -13.53
CA THR A 74 -5.24 -0.94 -13.15
C THR A 74 -5.36 -2.08 -14.16
N ALA A 75 -5.31 -1.78 -15.45
CA ALA A 75 -5.31 -2.81 -16.50
C ALA A 75 -4.10 -3.75 -16.37
N PHE A 76 -2.91 -3.20 -16.13
CA PHE A 76 -1.71 -4.00 -15.86
C PHE A 76 -1.89 -4.91 -14.64
N HIS A 77 -2.49 -4.42 -13.55
CA HIS A 77 -2.75 -5.22 -12.35
C HIS A 77 -3.71 -6.37 -12.62
N ILE A 78 -4.79 -6.13 -13.37
CA ILE A 78 -5.74 -7.18 -13.76
C ILE A 78 -5.03 -8.27 -14.57
N VAL A 79 -4.17 -7.87 -15.52
CA VAL A 79 -3.36 -8.82 -16.30
C VAL A 79 -2.38 -9.59 -15.41
N PHE A 80 -1.70 -8.91 -14.49
CA PHE A 80 -0.76 -9.54 -13.55
C PHE A 80 -1.44 -10.56 -12.65
N PHE A 81 -2.58 -10.22 -12.04
CA PHE A 81 -3.36 -11.18 -11.25
C PHE A 81 -3.92 -12.32 -12.10
N GLY A 82 -4.38 -12.02 -13.32
CA GLY A 82 -4.80 -13.04 -14.28
C GLY A 82 -3.68 -14.05 -14.58
N PHE A 83 -2.47 -13.56 -14.81
CA PHE A 83 -1.29 -14.41 -15.00
C PHE A 83 -0.98 -15.27 -13.76
N ILE A 84 -1.01 -14.70 -12.56
CA ILE A 84 -0.80 -15.46 -11.31
C ILE A 84 -1.85 -16.57 -11.16
N ILE A 85 -3.11 -16.27 -11.42
CA ILE A 85 -4.21 -17.23 -11.33
C ILE A 85 -3.99 -18.37 -12.33
N ILE A 86 -3.68 -18.06 -13.60
CA ILE A 86 -3.41 -19.06 -14.64
C ILE A 86 -2.22 -19.94 -14.23
N MET A 87 -1.10 -19.34 -13.80
CA MET A 87 0.06 -20.10 -13.33
C MET A 87 -0.28 -20.98 -12.11
N GLY A 88 -1.11 -20.48 -11.20
CA GLY A 88 -1.62 -21.23 -10.06
C GLY A 88 -2.42 -22.46 -10.48
N PHE A 89 -3.24 -22.37 -11.52
CA PHE A 89 -3.96 -23.53 -12.06
C PHE A 89 -3.06 -24.49 -12.85
N CYS A 90 -2.11 -23.99 -13.63
CA CYS A 90 -1.22 -24.84 -14.43
C CYS A 90 -0.21 -25.61 -13.58
N ASN A 91 0.27 -25.03 -12.48
CA ASN A 91 1.31 -25.63 -11.61
C ASN A 91 0.80 -26.07 -10.23
N GLY A 92 -0.44 -25.74 -9.87
CA GLY A 92 -1.02 -26.09 -8.58
C GLY A 92 -1.50 -27.53 -8.55
N SER A 93 -0.99 -28.32 -7.60
CA SER A 93 -1.53 -29.65 -7.27
C SER A 93 -2.38 -29.57 -6.01
N VAL A 94 -3.48 -30.32 -5.98
CA VAL A 94 -4.32 -30.49 -4.77
C VAL A 94 -3.51 -31.08 -3.62
N GLU A 95 -2.44 -31.82 -3.90
CA GLU A 95 -1.53 -32.33 -2.85
C GLU A 95 -0.83 -31.22 -2.07
N ASN A 96 -0.53 -30.08 -2.70
CA ASN A 96 0.12 -28.94 -2.02
C ASN A 96 -0.82 -28.27 -1.00
N LEU A 97 -2.13 -28.52 -1.06
CA LEU A 97 -3.11 -28.01 -0.09
C LEU A 97 -3.15 -28.87 1.19
N VAL A 98 -2.71 -30.12 1.12
CA VAL A 98 -2.90 -31.12 2.18
C VAL A 98 -1.58 -31.63 2.77
N LYS A 99 -0.47 -31.58 2.03
CA LYS A 99 0.86 -31.96 2.53
C LYS A 99 1.66 -30.70 2.90
N PRO A 100 2.40 -30.68 4.03
CA PRO A 100 2.61 -31.78 4.99
C PRO A 100 1.57 -31.87 6.14
N THR A 101 0.81 -30.82 6.43
CA THR A 101 0.05 -30.66 7.69
C THR A 101 -1.47 -30.49 7.53
N GLY A 102 -2.02 -30.76 6.35
CA GLY A 102 -3.44 -30.59 6.04
C GLY A 102 -3.86 -29.14 5.80
N LEU A 103 -5.16 -28.94 5.56
CA LEU A 103 -5.77 -27.61 5.31
C LEU A 103 -5.74 -26.68 6.54
N THR A 104 -5.57 -27.24 7.74
CA THR A 104 -5.59 -26.51 9.01
C THR A 104 -4.37 -26.84 9.88
N PRO A 105 -3.14 -26.48 9.44
CA PRO A 105 -1.90 -26.83 10.15
C PRO A 105 -1.89 -26.36 11.61
N ASN A 106 -2.48 -25.19 11.86
CA ASN A 106 -2.55 -24.52 13.16
C ASN A 106 -3.95 -24.64 13.80
N GLY A 107 -4.78 -25.59 13.33
CA GLY A 107 -6.16 -25.79 13.77
C GLY A 107 -7.10 -24.62 13.42
N ILE A 108 -8.31 -24.65 13.99
CA ILE A 108 -9.35 -23.63 13.75
C ILE A 108 -8.89 -22.24 14.21
N ARG A 109 -8.08 -22.16 15.27
CA ARG A 109 -7.52 -20.89 15.76
C ARG A 109 -6.66 -20.23 14.68
N GLY A 110 -5.76 -20.96 14.04
CA GLY A 110 -4.97 -20.40 12.93
C GLY A 110 -5.79 -19.99 11.71
N VAL A 111 -6.91 -20.69 11.43
CA VAL A 111 -7.85 -20.27 10.37
C VAL A 111 -8.52 -18.94 10.73
N LEU A 112 -8.98 -18.79 11.97
CA LEU A 112 -9.60 -17.56 12.44
C LEU A 112 -8.59 -16.40 12.48
N ASP A 113 -7.35 -16.65 12.93
CA ASP A 113 -6.29 -15.64 12.96
C ASP A 113 -5.92 -15.19 11.53
N GLY A 114 -5.75 -16.13 10.60
CA GLY A 114 -5.49 -15.82 9.20
C GLY A 114 -6.65 -15.07 8.53
N ALA A 115 -7.89 -15.50 8.77
CA ALA A 115 -9.07 -14.82 8.27
C ALA A 115 -9.21 -13.41 8.84
N ALA A 116 -8.91 -13.22 10.14
CA ALA A 116 -8.87 -11.92 10.78
C ALA A 116 -7.81 -11.04 10.12
N ILE A 117 -6.58 -11.54 9.89
CA ILE A 117 -5.53 -10.78 9.20
C ILE A 117 -6.00 -10.33 7.82
N VAL A 118 -6.60 -11.20 7.01
CA VAL A 118 -7.09 -10.82 5.66
C VAL A 118 -8.26 -9.84 5.74
N TYR A 119 -9.22 -10.07 6.64
CA TYR A 119 -10.36 -9.19 6.86
C TYR A 119 -9.93 -7.79 7.31
N PHE A 120 -9.05 -7.72 8.31
CA PHE A 120 -8.48 -6.46 8.79
C PHE A 120 -7.51 -5.84 7.79
N SER A 121 -6.85 -6.61 6.91
CA SER A 121 -6.04 -6.05 5.83
C SER A 121 -6.91 -5.44 4.71
N TYR A 122 -8.12 -5.96 4.48
CA TYR A 122 -9.02 -5.47 3.44
C TYR A 122 -9.91 -4.31 3.91
N ILE A 123 -10.59 -4.47 5.05
CA ILE A 123 -11.51 -3.47 5.60
C ILE A 123 -10.80 -2.51 6.57
N GLY A 124 -9.86 -3.06 7.33
CA GLY A 124 -9.29 -2.40 8.48
C GLY A 124 -7.92 -1.80 8.26
N TYR A 125 -7.30 -1.84 7.07
CA TYR A 125 -5.92 -1.36 6.92
C TYR A 125 -5.78 0.10 7.36
N ASP A 126 -6.79 0.92 7.03
CA ASP A 126 -6.88 2.33 7.40
C ASP A 126 -7.07 2.53 8.91
N SER A 127 -7.88 1.67 9.55
CA SER A 127 -8.13 1.73 11.00
C SER A 127 -7.03 1.05 11.83
N VAL A 128 -6.38 0.02 11.29
CA VAL A 128 -5.30 -0.74 11.92
C VAL A 128 -4.02 0.04 11.79
N SER A 129 -3.76 0.77 10.71
CA SER A 129 -2.59 1.64 10.62
C SER A 129 -2.62 2.76 11.64
N THR A 130 -3.78 3.41 11.83
CA THR A 130 -3.93 4.45 12.87
C THR A 130 -3.79 3.88 14.27
N LEU A 131 -4.39 2.72 14.55
CA LEU A 131 -4.27 2.06 15.85
C LEU A 131 -2.87 1.46 16.08
N ALA A 132 -2.22 0.93 15.05
CA ALA A 132 -0.89 0.32 15.15
C ALA A 132 0.22 1.34 15.39
N GLU A 133 0.05 2.59 14.96
CA GLU A 133 0.96 3.68 15.32
C GLU A 133 0.81 4.16 16.77
N GLU A 134 -0.31 3.85 17.43
CA GLU A 134 -0.57 4.21 18.83
C GLU A 134 -0.15 3.10 19.81
N ILE A 135 -0.05 1.84 19.35
CA ILE A 135 0.29 0.69 20.19
C ILE A 135 1.81 0.53 20.31
N GLN A 136 2.33 0.62 21.55
CA GLN A 136 3.76 0.44 21.84
C GLN A 136 4.31 -0.97 21.51
N ASN A 137 3.45 -2.00 21.47
CA ASN A 137 3.82 -3.39 21.15
C ASN A 137 2.73 -4.08 20.31
N PRO A 138 2.71 -3.89 18.98
CA PRO A 138 1.73 -4.57 18.14
C PRO A 138 2.05 -6.08 18.06
N PRO A 139 1.10 -6.98 18.35
CA PRO A 139 1.33 -8.43 18.32
C PRO A 139 1.58 -8.99 16.91
N ILE A 140 1.34 -8.20 15.85
CA ILE A 140 1.43 -8.59 14.43
C ILE A 140 2.78 -8.16 13.81
N ALA A 141 3.84 -8.09 14.61
CA ALA A 141 5.15 -7.59 14.19
C ALA A 141 6.00 -8.59 13.37
N GLU A 142 5.39 -9.58 12.70
CA GLU A 142 6.13 -10.41 11.75
C GLU A 142 6.04 -9.82 10.33
N LYS A 143 6.79 -8.73 10.14
CA LYS A 143 6.91 -8.01 8.88
C LYS A 143 7.90 -8.71 7.96
N ALA A 144 7.40 -9.67 7.18
CA ALA A 144 8.05 -10.04 5.93
C ALA A 144 7.01 -9.83 4.82
N SER A 145 7.26 -8.87 3.93
CA SER A 145 6.46 -8.69 2.72
C SER A 145 6.36 -10.02 1.96
N TYR A 146 5.27 -10.26 1.24
CA TYR A 146 5.08 -11.51 0.49
C TYR A 146 6.26 -11.80 -0.46
N SER A 147 6.88 -10.75 -1.00
CA SER A 147 8.07 -10.85 -1.85
C SER A 147 9.31 -11.37 -1.09
N MET A 148 9.46 -11.04 0.19
CA MET A 148 10.53 -11.56 1.05
C MET A 148 10.35 -13.04 1.37
N ALA A 149 9.12 -13.55 1.43
CA ALA A 149 8.88 -14.98 1.61
C ALA A 149 9.50 -15.79 0.46
N PHE A 150 9.37 -15.33 -0.78
CA PHE A 150 10.01 -15.96 -1.94
C PHE A 150 11.54 -15.88 -1.88
N GLN A 151 12.11 -14.78 -1.37
CA GLN A 151 13.55 -14.65 -1.21
C GLN A 151 14.11 -15.61 -0.14
N ARG A 152 13.38 -15.83 0.98
CA ARG A 152 13.76 -16.79 2.03
C ARG A 152 13.80 -18.25 1.52
N ILE A 153 12.97 -18.57 0.53
CA ILE A 153 12.92 -19.88 -0.13
C ILE A 153 14.00 -20.00 -1.25
N GLY A 154 14.79 -18.94 -1.48
CA GLY A 154 15.88 -18.92 -2.47
C GLY A 154 15.46 -18.46 -3.87
N TRP A 155 14.18 -18.16 -4.09
CA TRP A 155 13.65 -17.70 -5.38
C TRP A 155 13.74 -16.17 -5.52
N LYS A 156 14.97 -15.66 -5.57
CA LYS A 156 15.25 -14.22 -5.65
C LYS A 156 14.58 -13.54 -6.84
N TRP A 157 14.59 -14.19 -8.01
CA TRP A 157 13.96 -13.65 -9.23
C TRP A 157 12.45 -13.44 -9.05
N ALA A 158 11.76 -14.39 -8.40
CA ALA A 158 10.33 -14.30 -8.13
C ALA A 158 10.03 -13.20 -7.09
N GLY A 159 10.87 -13.11 -6.05
CA GLY A 159 10.79 -12.03 -5.05
C GLY A 159 10.93 -10.63 -5.68
N ASN A 160 11.84 -10.46 -6.65
CA ASN A 160 12.02 -9.18 -7.33
C ASN A 160 10.80 -8.81 -8.21
N ILE A 161 10.26 -9.78 -8.95
CA ILE A 161 9.07 -9.56 -9.79
C ILE A 161 7.84 -9.23 -8.93
N VAL A 162 7.62 -9.99 -7.85
CA VAL A 162 6.52 -9.75 -6.92
C VAL A 162 6.68 -8.41 -6.21
N GLY A 163 7.90 -8.06 -5.80
CA GLY A 163 8.22 -6.74 -5.23
C GLY A 163 7.91 -5.60 -6.20
N ALA A 164 8.32 -5.73 -7.47
CA ALA A 164 8.03 -4.74 -8.51
C ALA A 164 6.53 -4.60 -8.75
N GLY A 165 5.80 -5.71 -8.91
CA GLY A 165 4.35 -5.71 -9.09
C GLY A 165 3.62 -5.08 -7.91
N ALA A 166 3.99 -5.44 -6.69
CA ALA A 166 3.41 -4.86 -5.48
C ALA A 166 3.71 -3.36 -5.35
N SER A 167 4.93 -2.92 -5.69
CA SER A 167 5.29 -1.50 -5.67
C SER A 167 4.45 -0.68 -6.65
N LEU A 168 4.21 -1.18 -7.87
CA LEU A 168 3.33 -0.55 -8.85
C LEU A 168 1.87 -0.52 -8.37
N GLY A 169 1.42 -1.55 -7.66
CA GLY A 169 0.08 -1.61 -7.08
C GLY A 169 -0.14 -0.59 -5.98
N ILE A 170 0.89 -0.35 -5.17
CA ILE A 170 0.87 0.69 -4.15
C ILE A 170 0.79 2.07 -4.81
N VAL A 171 1.60 2.34 -5.85
CA VAL A 171 1.55 3.59 -6.61
C VAL A 171 0.14 3.83 -7.19
N ALA A 172 -0.46 2.81 -7.80
CA ALA A 172 -1.79 2.89 -8.39
C ALA A 172 -2.88 3.14 -7.34
N SER A 173 -2.88 2.37 -6.25
CA SER A 173 -3.87 2.51 -5.17
C SER A 173 -3.79 3.86 -4.47
N LEU A 174 -2.58 4.36 -4.18
CA LEU A 174 -2.38 5.70 -3.62
C LEU A 174 -2.91 6.79 -4.55
N LEU A 175 -2.64 6.67 -5.85
CA LEU A 175 -3.12 7.64 -6.83
C LEU A 175 -4.66 7.68 -6.87
N VAL A 176 -5.33 6.52 -6.80
CA VAL A 176 -6.82 6.45 -6.68
C VAL A 176 -7.30 7.07 -5.38
N ALA A 177 -6.70 6.69 -4.26
CA ALA A 177 -7.10 7.13 -2.94
C ALA A 177 -7.00 8.66 -2.82
N MET A 178 -5.90 9.25 -3.28
CA MET A 178 -5.68 10.69 -3.29
C MET A 178 -6.64 11.43 -4.24
N LEU A 179 -6.95 10.86 -5.42
CA LEU A 179 -7.99 11.40 -6.30
C LEU A 179 -9.38 11.43 -5.64
N GLY A 180 -9.73 10.35 -4.93
CA GLY A 180 -10.98 10.24 -4.18
C GLY A 180 -11.05 11.24 -3.03
N GLN A 181 -9.97 11.32 -2.24
CA GLN A 181 -9.86 12.23 -1.09
C GLN A 181 -10.05 13.69 -1.48
N ALA A 182 -9.37 14.17 -2.54
CA ALA A 182 -9.48 15.56 -2.97
C ALA A 182 -10.91 15.94 -3.40
N ARG A 183 -11.64 15.00 -4.04
CA ARG A 183 -13.04 15.20 -4.43
C ARG A 183 -13.97 15.20 -3.22
N TYR A 184 -13.77 14.27 -2.29
CA TYR A 184 -14.53 14.18 -1.05
C TYR A 184 -14.38 15.47 -0.22
N LEU A 185 -13.15 15.94 -0.05
CA LEU A 185 -12.85 17.18 0.68
C LEU A 185 -13.44 18.42 0.00
N CYS A 186 -13.45 18.47 -1.33
CA CYS A 186 -14.13 19.53 -2.08
C CYS A 186 -15.65 19.54 -1.81
N VAL A 187 -16.30 18.38 -1.74
CA VAL A 187 -17.74 18.27 -1.45
C VAL A 187 -18.05 18.75 -0.03
N ILE A 188 -17.24 18.34 0.95
CA ILE A 188 -17.36 18.81 2.34
C ILE A 188 -17.13 20.32 2.45
N GLY A 189 -16.16 20.86 1.70
CA GLY A 189 -15.90 22.30 1.61
C GLY A 189 -17.08 23.07 1.03
N ARG A 190 -17.79 22.51 0.04
CA ARG A 190 -19.04 23.08 -0.50
C ARG A 190 -20.17 23.06 0.53
N ALA A 191 -20.23 22.04 1.37
CA ALA A 191 -21.16 21.95 2.49
C ALA A 191 -20.80 22.90 3.67
N ARG A 192 -19.69 23.65 3.57
CA ARG A 192 -19.18 24.56 4.62
C ARG A 192 -18.85 23.89 5.96
N LEU A 193 -18.65 22.57 5.94
CA LEU A 193 -18.19 21.80 7.11
C LEU A 193 -16.68 21.98 7.35
N VAL A 194 -15.93 22.31 6.30
CA VAL A 194 -14.51 22.70 6.35
C VAL A 194 -14.33 24.04 5.62
N PRO A 195 -13.17 24.72 5.77
CA PRO A 195 -12.96 26.02 5.13
C PRO A 195 -13.24 26.01 3.63
N SER A 196 -14.00 27.02 3.17
CA SER A 196 -14.52 27.08 1.80
C SER A 196 -13.43 27.17 0.71
N TRP A 197 -12.20 27.54 1.07
CA TRP A 197 -11.08 27.58 0.13
C TRP A 197 -10.67 26.19 -0.38
N LEU A 198 -10.97 25.11 0.35
CA LEU A 198 -10.78 23.72 -0.08
C LEU A 198 -11.73 23.29 -1.20
N SER A 199 -12.84 24.01 -1.38
CA SER A 199 -13.81 23.72 -2.45
C SER A 199 -13.45 24.35 -3.81
N LYS A 200 -12.39 25.17 -3.86
CA LYS A 200 -11.95 25.85 -5.09
C LYS A 200 -11.29 24.86 -6.04
N VAL A 201 -11.78 24.85 -7.28
CA VAL A 201 -11.27 24.02 -8.38
C VAL A 201 -10.58 24.93 -9.39
N HIS A 202 -9.42 24.51 -9.89
CA HIS A 202 -8.68 25.27 -10.90
C HIS A 202 -9.45 25.30 -12.24
N PRO A 203 -9.69 26.48 -12.83
CA PRO A 203 -10.61 26.66 -13.95
C PRO A 203 -10.15 26.00 -15.27
N SER A 204 -8.84 25.86 -15.49
CA SER A 204 -8.30 25.27 -16.73
C SER A 204 -8.13 23.75 -16.67
N THR A 205 -7.80 23.20 -15.51
CA THR A 205 -7.51 21.75 -15.33
C THR A 205 -8.65 20.98 -14.69
N GLY A 206 -9.62 21.67 -14.07
CA GLY A 206 -10.70 21.02 -13.31
C GLY A 206 -10.19 20.34 -12.03
N THR A 207 -8.96 20.63 -11.60
CA THR A 207 -8.28 19.98 -10.47
C THR A 207 -8.52 20.75 -9.17
N PRO A 208 -8.96 20.11 -8.08
CA PRO A 208 -9.12 20.74 -6.77
C PRO A 208 -7.76 20.87 -6.05
N LEU A 209 -6.86 21.73 -6.54
CA LEU A 209 -5.48 21.88 -6.06
C LEU A 209 -5.37 22.03 -4.53
N ASN A 210 -6.20 22.90 -3.94
CA ASN A 210 -6.19 23.16 -2.51
C ASN A 210 -6.57 21.94 -1.68
N ALA A 211 -7.46 21.09 -2.19
CA ALA A 211 -7.86 19.87 -1.52
C ALA A 211 -6.88 18.72 -1.74
N THR A 212 -6.11 18.74 -2.83
CA THR A 212 -5.04 17.76 -3.10
C THR A 212 -3.80 18.03 -2.26
N LEU A 213 -3.50 19.30 -1.97
CA LEU A 213 -2.34 19.70 -1.16
C LEU A 213 -2.58 19.60 0.36
N PHE A 214 -3.85 19.51 0.79
CA PHE A 214 -4.26 19.44 2.18
C PHE A 214 -4.37 17.99 2.66
#